data_AF-A0A6A4DP45-F1
#
_entry.id   AF-A0A6A4DP45-F1
#
_cell.length_a   1.000
_cell.length_b   1.000
_cell.length_c   1.000
_cell.angle_alpha   90.00
_cell.angle_beta   90.00
_cell.angle_gamma   90.00
#
_symmetry.space_group_name_H-M   'P 1'
#
loop_
_entity.id
_entity.type
_entity.pdbx_description
1 polymer ?
#
loop_
_entity_poly.entity_id
_entity_poly.type
_entity_poly.pdbx_seq_one_letter_code
_entity_poly.pdbx_strand_id
1 'polypeptide(L)'
;MQAAASEFAAISSNNILTGCIGCLDGWLCEIKAPSSNEVPDVSSFFFGHYLTYGINVQAMCDASCKFIGYCFNSPGKVSDSVAFKKWQVSEDITELPFGFYVIGDNAYLLAPSMLVPFTKPEIKTPAHYAYNFYISQLRIRIEMSFGLLVNKWQVF
;
A
#
# COMPACT_ATOMS: atom_id res chain seq x y z
N MET A 1 -9.68 13.88 7.42
CA MET A 1 -10.44 12.62 7.28
C MET A 1 -11.70 12.80 6.44
N GLN A 2 -12.69 13.61 6.86
CA GLN A 2 -13.95 13.75 6.09
C GLN A 2 -13.75 14.18 4.63
N ALA A 3 -12.90 15.19 4.38
CA ALA A 3 -12.60 15.65 3.03
C ALA A 3 -12.02 14.50 2.15
N ALA A 4 -10.99 13.81 2.64
CA ALA A 4 -10.40 12.67 1.94
C ALA A 4 -11.43 11.56 1.67
N ALA A 5 -12.28 11.24 2.65
CA ALA A 5 -13.35 10.26 2.47
C ALA A 5 -14.36 10.67 1.39
N SER A 6 -14.72 11.95 1.32
CA SER A 6 -15.60 12.48 0.27
C SER A 6 -14.93 12.43 -1.11
N GLU A 7 -13.63 12.69 -1.21
CA GLU A 7 -12.88 12.60 -2.46
C GLU A 7 -12.81 11.16 -2.98
N PHE A 8 -12.52 10.19 -2.11
CA PHE A 8 -12.56 8.76 -2.48
C PHE A 8 -13.97 8.28 -2.82
N ALA A 9 -14.99 8.74 -2.10
CA ALA A 9 -16.38 8.40 -2.41
C ALA A 9 -16.76 8.91 -3.82
N ALA A 10 -16.37 10.13 -4.19
CA ALA A 10 -16.66 10.73 -5.49
C ALA A 10 -16.06 9.96 -6.69
N ILE A 11 -14.97 9.23 -6.47
CA ILE A 11 -14.36 8.36 -7.49
C ILE A 11 -14.75 6.89 -7.33
N SER A 12 -15.58 6.54 -6.34
CA SER A 12 -16.12 5.20 -6.13
C SER A 12 -17.36 4.98 -6.99
N SER A 13 -17.50 3.80 -7.61
CA SER A 13 -18.63 3.51 -8.49
C SER A 13 -19.91 3.54 -7.68
N ASN A 14 -20.89 4.34 -8.11
CA ASN A 14 -22.17 4.54 -7.45
C ASN A 14 -22.04 4.99 -5.98
N ASN A 15 -20.90 5.59 -5.58
CA ASN A 15 -20.59 5.96 -4.18
C ASN A 15 -20.73 4.79 -3.19
N ILE A 16 -20.44 3.55 -3.62
CA ILE A 16 -20.61 2.35 -2.79
C ILE A 16 -19.61 2.34 -1.62
N LEU A 17 -18.36 2.71 -1.88
CA LEU A 17 -17.33 2.79 -0.83
C LEU A 17 -17.28 4.22 -0.29
N THR A 18 -17.63 4.35 0.99
CA THR A 18 -17.58 5.63 1.73
C THR A 18 -16.69 5.43 2.95
N GLY A 19 -15.84 6.42 3.25
CA GLY A 19 -14.93 6.35 4.41
C GLY A 19 -13.47 6.01 4.12
N CYS A 20 -13.14 5.63 2.88
CA CYS A 20 -11.74 5.45 2.48
C CYS A 20 -10.97 6.77 2.57
N ILE A 21 -9.86 6.83 3.31
CA ILE A 21 -9.03 8.05 3.43
C ILE A 21 -7.67 7.94 2.76
N GLY A 22 -7.34 6.76 2.21
CA GLY A 22 -6.07 6.51 1.54
C GLY A 22 -5.97 5.09 0.99
N CYS A 23 -5.10 4.92 -0.01
CA CYS A 23 -4.69 3.60 -0.50
C CYS A 23 -3.21 3.41 -0.23
N LEU A 24 -2.84 2.21 0.22
CA LEU A 24 -1.51 1.87 0.70
C LEU A 24 -0.99 0.65 -0.05
N ASP A 25 0.28 0.69 -0.45
CA ASP A 25 0.95 -0.45 -1.07
C ASP A 25 2.46 -0.35 -0.87
N GLY A 26 3.13 -1.48 -1.06
CA GLY A 26 4.58 -1.60 -1.06
C GLY A 26 5.16 -1.40 -2.45
N TRP A 27 6.31 -0.76 -2.52
CA TRP A 27 7.09 -0.63 -3.74
C TRP A 27 8.55 -0.93 -3.43
N LEU A 28 9.15 -1.83 -4.21
CA LEU A 28 10.58 -2.10 -4.12
C LEU A 28 11.32 -1.04 -4.95
N CYS A 29 11.97 -0.10 -4.27
CA CYS A 29 12.89 0.84 -4.89
C CYS A 29 14.24 0.16 -5.10
N GLU A 30 14.67 0.03 -6.35
CA GLU A 30 15.95 -0.57 -6.70
C GLU A 30 17.11 0.31 -6.26
N ILE A 31 18.08 -0.30 -5.58
CA ILE A 31 19.29 0.39 -5.13
C ILE A 31 20.53 -0.33 -5.63
N LYS A 32 21.65 0.38 -5.66
CA LYS A 32 22.94 -0.29 -5.72
C LYS A 32 23.11 -1.15 -4.48
N ALA A 33 23.70 -2.33 -4.65
CA ALA A 33 24.03 -3.20 -3.53
C ALA A 33 24.81 -2.40 -2.48
N PRO A 34 24.33 -2.31 -1.22
CA PRO A 34 25.07 -1.62 -0.19
C PRO A 34 26.34 -2.40 0.13
N SER A 35 27.38 -1.70 0.54
CA SER A 35 28.62 -2.30 1.02
C SER A 35 28.49 -2.76 2.48
N SER A 36 29.38 -3.67 2.89
CA SER A 36 29.49 -4.10 4.29
C SER A 36 29.92 -2.97 5.25
N ASN A 37 30.37 -1.83 4.72
CA ASN A 37 30.70 -0.65 5.51
C ASN A 37 29.46 0.25 5.74
N GLU A 38 28.45 0.16 4.86
CA GLU A 38 27.21 0.95 4.97
C GLU A 38 26.16 0.24 5.83
N VAL A 39 26.08 -1.09 5.75
CA VAL A 39 25.06 -1.89 6.44
C VAL A 39 25.63 -3.17 7.04
N PRO A 40 25.12 -3.64 8.19
CA PRO A 40 25.59 -4.86 8.84
C PRO A 40 25.22 -6.14 8.07
N ASP A 41 24.10 -6.13 7.33
CA ASP A 41 23.63 -7.27 6.54
C ASP A 41 23.18 -6.83 5.15
N VAL A 42 24.09 -6.91 4.18
CA VAL A 42 23.85 -6.61 2.76
C VAL A 42 22.78 -7.55 2.17
N SER A 43 22.73 -8.80 2.62
CA SER A 43 21.79 -9.80 2.08
C SER A 43 20.32 -9.48 2.42
N SER A 44 20.08 -8.69 3.47
CA SER A 44 18.73 -8.22 3.82
C SER A 44 18.13 -7.29 2.76
N PHE A 45 18.96 -6.64 1.94
CA PHE A 45 18.52 -5.77 0.84
C PHE A 45 18.27 -6.55 -0.45
N PHE A 46 18.77 -7.77 -0.56
CA PHE A 46 18.60 -8.59 -1.76
C PHE A 46 17.21 -9.25 -1.79
N PHE A 47 16.41 -8.91 -2.80
CA PHE A 47 15.08 -9.46 -2.99
C PHE A 47 15.10 -10.58 -4.03
N GLY A 48 14.92 -11.82 -3.57
CA GLY A 48 15.11 -13.02 -4.41
C GLY A 48 14.14 -13.15 -5.58
N HIS A 49 12.92 -12.58 -5.50
CA HIS A 49 11.94 -12.68 -6.59
C HIS A 49 12.29 -11.75 -7.77
N TYR A 50 12.84 -10.56 -7.52
CA TYR A 50 13.29 -9.63 -8.56
C TYR A 50 14.78 -9.74 -8.88
N LEU A 51 15.53 -10.57 -8.14
CA LEU A 51 16.97 -10.75 -8.28
C LEU A 51 17.77 -9.43 -8.24
N THR A 52 17.28 -8.45 -7.48
CA THR A 52 17.90 -7.13 -7.32
C THR A 52 18.01 -6.73 -5.86
N TYR A 53 18.82 -5.71 -5.59
CA TYR A 53 18.90 -5.06 -4.28
C TYR A 53 17.89 -3.93 -4.23
N GLY A 54 17.16 -3.82 -3.13
CA GLY A 54 16.14 -2.79 -3.00
C GLY A 54 15.85 -2.41 -1.58
N ILE A 55 15.08 -1.33 -1.46
CA ILE A 55 14.45 -0.88 -0.22
C ILE A 55 12.96 -1.09 -0.40
N ASN A 56 12.32 -1.73 0.58
CA ASN A 56 10.87 -1.81 0.63
C ASN A 56 10.34 -0.45 1.10
N VAL A 57 9.77 0.30 0.15
CA VAL A 57 9.10 1.57 0.38
C VAL A 57 7.62 1.31 0.57
N GLN A 58 7.09 1.61 1.74
CA GLN A 58 5.66 1.68 1.98
C GLN A 58 5.20 3.09 1.64
N ALA A 59 4.11 3.24 0.88
CA ALA A 59 3.55 4.56 0.61
C ALA A 59 2.02 4.53 0.64
N MET A 60 1.45 5.70 0.95
CA MET A 60 0.01 5.94 0.94
C MET A 60 -0.31 7.12 0.04
N CYS A 61 -1.38 7.02 -0.73
CA CYS A 61 -1.84 8.10 -1.62
C CYS A 61 -3.27 8.54 -1.33
N ASP A 62 -3.59 9.77 -1.74
CA ASP A 62 -4.95 10.30 -1.81
C ASP A 62 -5.68 9.88 -3.10
N ALA A 63 -6.93 10.32 -3.25
CA ALA A 63 -7.76 10.05 -4.42
C ALA A 63 -7.23 10.67 -5.73
N SER A 64 -6.36 11.68 -5.62
CA SER A 64 -5.71 12.39 -6.73
C SER A 64 -4.33 11.82 -7.09
N CYS A 65 -3.99 10.63 -6.57
CA CYS A 65 -2.69 9.98 -6.76
C CYS A 65 -1.50 10.79 -6.21
N LYS A 66 -1.71 11.61 -5.17
CA LYS A 66 -0.61 12.27 -4.46
C LYS A 66 -0.20 11.42 -3.28
N PHE A 67 1.11 11.21 -3.11
CA PHE A 67 1.63 10.58 -1.90
C PHE A 67 1.37 11.50 -0.69
N ILE A 68 0.73 10.94 0.33
CA ILE A 68 0.41 11.61 1.60
C ILE A 68 1.15 11.00 2.78
N GLY A 69 1.91 9.93 2.56
CA GLY A 69 2.78 9.31 3.54
C GLY A 69 3.70 8.28 2.89
N TYR A 70 4.88 8.09 3.46
CA TYR A 70 5.84 7.09 3.03
C TYR A 70 6.73 6.60 4.17
N CYS A 71 7.35 5.43 3.98
CA CYS A 71 8.35 4.87 4.88
C CYS A 71 9.37 4.03 4.09
N PHE A 72 10.67 4.28 4.32
CA PHE A 72 11.79 3.62 3.63
C PHE A 72 12.72 2.87 4.61
N ASN A 73 12.22 2.51 5.79
CA ASN A 73 13.03 1.94 6.88
C ASN A 73 13.23 0.42 6.80
N SER A 74 12.89 -0.20 5.67
CA SER A 74 12.85 -1.65 5.53
C SER A 74 13.68 -2.10 4.33
N PRO A 75 14.66 -3.00 4.54
CA PRO A 75 15.37 -3.64 3.44
C PRO A 75 14.42 -4.40 2.49
N GLY A 76 14.81 -4.55 1.23
CA GLY A 76 13.97 -5.13 0.18
C GLY A 76 13.46 -6.54 0.47
N LYS A 77 14.18 -7.35 1.26
CA LYS A 77 13.76 -8.71 1.66
C LYS A 77 12.59 -8.72 2.66
N VAL A 78 12.33 -7.60 3.34
CA VAL A 78 11.25 -7.49 4.32
C VAL A 78 9.90 -7.46 3.60
N SER A 79 8.94 -8.27 4.05
CA SER A 79 7.58 -8.28 3.51
C SER A 79 6.83 -6.98 3.84
N ASP A 80 5.87 -6.60 2.99
CA ASP A 80 5.10 -5.37 3.16
C ASP A 80 4.38 -5.32 4.52
N SER A 81 3.84 -6.44 4.97
CA SER A 81 3.21 -6.57 6.29
C SER A 81 4.13 -6.19 7.46
N VAL A 82 5.43 -6.51 7.36
CA VAL A 82 6.42 -6.22 8.39
C VAL A 82 6.96 -4.80 8.21
N ALA A 83 7.17 -4.36 6.98
CA ALA A 83 7.58 -3.00 6.67
C ALA A 83 6.53 -1.98 7.16
N PHE A 84 5.24 -2.26 6.95
CA PHE A 84 4.13 -1.46 7.42
C PHE A 84 4.09 -1.33 8.93
N LYS A 85 4.28 -2.41 9.67
CA LYS A 85 4.32 -2.38 11.15
C LYS A 85 5.47 -1.54 11.71
N LYS A 86 6.53 -1.32 10.93
CA LYS A 86 7.64 -0.42 11.31
C LYS A 86 7.35 1.03 10.96
N TRP A 87 6.29 1.32 10.21
CA TRP A 87 5.88 2.67 9.90
C TRP A 87 4.97 3.19 11.03
N GLN A 88 5.34 4.31 11.63
CA GLN A 88 4.58 4.94 12.72
C GLN A 88 3.09 5.15 12.38
N VAL A 89 2.76 5.38 11.10
CA VAL A 89 1.36 5.54 10.64
C VAL A 89 0.51 4.28 10.85
N SER A 90 1.11 3.11 11.04
CA SER A 90 0.35 1.87 11.26
C SER A 90 -0.42 1.93 12.58
N GLU A 91 0.11 2.61 13.60
CA GLU A 91 -0.59 2.89 14.85
C GLU A 91 -1.74 3.89 14.60
N ASP A 92 -1.47 4.99 13.90
CA ASP A 92 -2.47 6.00 13.56
C ASP A 92 -3.65 5.41 12.75
N ILE A 93 -3.35 4.49 11.82
CA ILE A 93 -4.36 3.78 11.02
C ILE A 93 -5.19 2.87 11.92
N THR A 94 -4.58 2.19 12.89
CA THR A 94 -5.31 1.29 13.81
C THR A 94 -6.29 2.06 14.69
N GLU A 95 -5.97 3.32 15.01
CA GLU A 95 -6.79 4.22 15.84
C GLU A 95 -7.79 5.07 15.05
N LEU A 96 -7.98 4.82 13.75
CA LEU A 96 -8.94 5.57 12.95
C LEU A 96 -10.36 5.47 13.53
N PRO A 97 -11.12 6.59 13.57
CA PRO A 97 -12.49 6.56 14.04
C PRO A 97 -13.33 5.60 13.18
N PHE A 98 -14.30 4.93 13.82
CA PHE A 98 -15.18 4.00 13.13
C PHE A 98 -15.82 4.63 11.89
N GLY A 99 -15.78 3.89 10.78
CA GLY A 99 -16.25 4.34 9.48
C GLY A 99 -15.16 4.95 8.59
N PHE A 100 -13.95 5.22 9.10
CA PHE A 100 -12.79 5.55 8.28
C PHE A 100 -11.83 4.38 8.17
N TYR A 101 -11.27 4.19 6.97
CA TYR A 101 -10.33 3.11 6.70
C TYR A 101 -9.37 3.48 5.57
N VAL A 102 -8.29 2.73 5.46
CA VAL A 102 -7.43 2.70 4.29
C VAL A 102 -7.59 1.38 3.53
N ILE A 103 -7.19 1.36 2.27
CA ILE A 103 -7.21 0.16 1.44
C ILE A 103 -5.78 -0.31 1.19
N GLY A 104 -5.48 -1.55 1.53
CA GLY A 104 -4.21 -2.22 1.27
C GLY A 104 -4.35 -3.35 0.24
N ASP A 105 -3.21 -3.90 -0.18
CA ASP A 105 -3.17 -5.18 -0.90
C ASP A 105 -3.34 -6.39 0.06
N ASN A 106 -3.21 -7.62 -0.45
CA ASN A 106 -3.39 -8.84 0.34
C ASN A 106 -2.23 -9.14 1.30
N ALA A 107 -1.11 -8.41 1.23
CA ALA A 107 -0.01 -8.58 2.18
C ALA A 107 -0.34 -7.94 3.53
N TYR A 108 -1.24 -6.96 3.59
CA TYR A 108 -1.64 -6.31 4.84
C TYR A 108 -2.65 -7.14 5.64
N LEU A 109 -2.71 -6.87 6.95
CA LEU A 109 -3.66 -7.52 7.84
C LEU A 109 -5.02 -6.81 7.76
N LEU A 110 -6.08 -7.57 7.50
CA LEU A 110 -7.46 -7.08 7.57
C LEU A 110 -7.78 -6.53 8.98
N ALA A 111 -8.32 -5.31 9.04
CA ALA A 111 -8.76 -4.68 10.28
C ALA A 111 -9.95 -3.74 10.00
N PRO A 112 -10.71 -3.27 11.02
CA PRO A 112 -11.78 -2.29 10.82
C PRO A 112 -11.34 -1.01 10.10
N SER A 113 -10.06 -0.65 10.23
CA SER A 113 -9.44 0.51 9.61
C SER A 113 -8.54 0.18 8.40
N MET A 114 -8.41 -1.11 8.02
CA MET A 114 -7.60 -1.58 6.89
C MET A 114 -8.39 -2.63 6.10
N LEU A 115 -8.90 -2.26 4.94
CA LEU A 115 -9.58 -3.19 4.04
C LEU A 115 -8.59 -3.78 3.04
N VAL A 116 -8.63 -5.10 2.88
CA VAL A 116 -7.83 -5.85 1.91
C VAL A 116 -8.74 -6.72 1.03
N PRO A 117 -8.37 -7.01 -0.22
CA PRO A 117 -9.13 -7.91 -1.08
C PRO A 117 -9.21 -9.34 -0.50
N PHE A 118 -10.21 -10.11 -0.92
CA PHE A 118 -10.20 -11.56 -0.76
C PHE A 118 -9.19 -12.20 -1.71
N THR A 119 -8.43 -13.16 -1.22
CA THR A 119 -7.57 -14.03 -2.03
C THR A 119 -8.40 -15.03 -2.84
N LYS A 120 -7.81 -15.58 -3.92
CA LYS A 120 -8.52 -16.55 -4.78
C LYS A 120 -9.17 -17.72 -4.02
N PRO A 121 -8.52 -18.34 -3.01
CA PRO A 121 -9.14 -19.40 -2.21
C PRO A 121 -10.29 -18.94 -1.30
N GLU A 122 -10.31 -17.67 -0.91
CA GLU A 122 -11.35 -17.11 -0.04
C GLU A 122 -12.61 -16.71 -0.81
N ILE A 123 -12.50 -16.49 -2.12
CA ILE A 123 -13.61 -16.14 -2.99
C ILE A 123 -14.53 -17.36 -3.17
N LYS A 124 -15.66 -17.35 -2.47
CA LYS A 124 -16.65 -18.45 -2.45
C LYS A 124 -18.02 -18.03 -2.95
N THR A 125 -18.28 -16.72 -3.01
CA THR A 125 -19.60 -16.16 -3.33
C THR A 125 -19.48 -15.01 -4.32
N PRO A 126 -20.54 -14.69 -5.08
CA PRO A 126 -20.59 -13.48 -5.91
C PRO A 126 -20.35 -12.19 -5.12
N ALA A 127 -20.68 -12.17 -3.82
CA ALA A 127 -20.43 -11.02 -2.96
C ALA A 127 -18.92 -10.76 -2.77
N HIS A 128 -18.08 -11.80 -2.68
CA HIS A 128 -16.63 -11.62 -2.58
C HIS A 128 -16.06 -11.02 -3.88
N TYR A 129 -16.57 -11.44 -5.04
CA TYR A 129 -16.20 -10.84 -6.33
C TYR A 129 -16.61 -9.37 -6.41
N ALA A 130 -17.85 -9.05 -6.02
CA ALA A 130 -18.33 -7.67 -5.99
C ALA A 130 -17.49 -6.80 -5.04
N TYR A 131 -17.18 -7.30 -3.85
CA TYR A 131 -16.28 -6.62 -2.90
C TYR A 131 -14.90 -6.34 -3.52
N ASN A 132 -14.24 -7.36 -4.09
CA ASN A 132 -12.94 -7.20 -4.73
C ASN A 132 -12.99 -6.23 -5.90
N PHE A 133 -14.08 -6.21 -6.67
CA PHE A 133 -14.28 -5.27 -7.77
C PHE A 133 -14.29 -3.83 -7.26
N TYR A 134 -15.11 -3.53 -6.26
CA TYR A 134 -15.21 -2.17 -5.71
C TYR A 134 -13.93 -1.73 -4.99
N ILE A 135 -13.29 -2.62 -4.23
CA ILE A 135 -12.05 -2.24 -3.52
C ILE A 135 -10.90 -1.98 -4.50
N SER A 136 -10.78 -2.78 -5.57
CA SER A 136 -9.72 -2.63 -6.57
C SER A 136 -9.84 -1.32 -7.34
N GLN A 137 -11.07 -0.84 -7.56
CA GLN A 137 -11.31 0.46 -8.19
C GLN A 137 -10.66 1.63 -7.43
N LEU A 138 -10.67 1.60 -6.10
CA LEU A 138 -10.02 2.64 -5.31
C LEU A 138 -8.53 2.32 -5.14
N ARG A 139 -8.17 1.05 -4.87
CA ARG A 139 -6.78 0.64 -4.67
C ARG A 139 -5.88 1.03 -5.84
N ILE A 140 -6.37 0.98 -7.08
CA ILE A 140 -5.60 1.36 -8.29
C ILE A 140 -4.93 2.74 -8.18
N ARG A 141 -5.39 3.64 -7.29
CA ARG A 141 -4.77 4.96 -7.06
C ARG A 141 -3.33 4.86 -6.57
N ILE A 142 -2.99 3.90 -5.71
CA ILE A 142 -1.61 3.76 -5.24
C ILE A 142 -0.71 3.19 -6.34
N GLU A 143 -1.21 2.24 -7.12
CA GLU A 143 -0.49 1.72 -8.30
C GLU A 143 -0.28 2.81 -9.36
N MET A 144 -1.28 3.66 -9.60
CA MET A 144 -1.15 4.84 -10.48
C MET A 144 -0.13 5.83 -9.93
N SER A 145 -0.08 6.03 -8.61
CA SER A 145 0.88 6.93 -7.96
C SER A 145 2.31 6.44 -8.16
N PHE A 146 2.56 5.14 -7.95
CA PHE A 146 3.86 4.53 -8.28
C PHE A 146 4.14 4.54 -9.78
N GLY A 147 3.13 4.31 -10.62
CA GLY A 147 3.24 4.42 -12.08
C GLY A 147 3.69 5.82 -12.51
N LEU A 148 3.18 6.88 -11.87
CA LEU A 148 3.64 8.25 -12.10
C LEU A 148 5.09 8.44 -11.62
N LEU A 149 5.43 7.95 -10.43
CA LEU A 149 6.79 8.01 -9.89
C LEU A 149 7.82 7.38 -10.84
N VAL A 150 7.56 6.16 -11.30
CA VAL A 150 8.47 5.41 -12.17
C VAL A 150 8.46 5.98 -13.59
N ASN A 151 7.30 6.12 -14.22
CA ASN A 151 7.25 6.44 -15.66
C ASN A 151 7.44 7.92 -15.96
N LYS A 152 6.94 8.83 -15.09
CA LYS A 152 7.06 10.27 -15.34
C LYS A 152 8.37 10.83 -14.77
N TRP A 153 8.74 10.40 -13.56
CA TRP A 153 9.89 10.96 -12.85
C TRP A 153 11.14 10.08 -12.90
N GLN A 154 11.03 8.87 -13.48
CA GLN A 154 12.17 7.97 -13.71
C GLN A 154 12.90 7.60 -12.42
N VAL A 155 12.13 7.41 -11.34
CA VAL A 155 12.64 6.89 -10.07
C VAL A 155 12.38 5.39 -10.05
N PHE A 156 13.44 4.60 -9.94
CA PHE A 156 13.43 3.14 -9.96
C PHE A 156 13.77 2.58 -8.59
#